data_AF-A0A9Q1BFS9-F1
#
_entry.id   AF-A0A9Q1BFS9-F1
#
_cell.length_a   1.000
_cell.length_b   1.000
_cell.length_c   1.000
_cell.angle_alpha   90.00
_cell.angle_beta   90.00
_cell.angle_gamma   90.00
#
_symmetry.space_group_name_H-M   'P 1'
#
loop_
_entity.id
_entity.type
_entity.pdbx_description
1 polymer ?
#
loop_
_entity_poly.entity_id
_entity_poly.type
_entity_poly.pdbx_seq_one_letter_code
_entity_poly.pdbx_strand_id
1 'polypeptide(L)'
;MESSREFNFNAAFLEFSRNKFVASPSVEVLDSFKKSEIVLVAKHYGIKFQPLMRKDEIKRYVLEYLVDESILPSTVLETAITVPTDNTFELKRLEMEMNKETRLKEMEREREKEKEEREMQMQKEKEEREMQMQSGEREERERREEKAREHEFRLKQLELGVIKGSDPKIGLDTGVFFDVSKHVNFVPKFQEDNVEKFFNHFEKLGEQLK
;
A
#
# COMPACT_ATOMS: atom_id res chain seq x y z
N MET A 1 -11.38 70.09 -27.50
CA MET A 1 -10.14 69.59 -28.12
C MET A 1 -9.81 68.27 -27.48
N GLU A 2 -9.12 67.37 -28.19
CA GLU A 2 -8.79 65.99 -27.78
C GLU A 2 -9.88 64.93 -28.02
N SER A 3 -10.16 64.65 -29.31
CA SER A 3 -10.74 63.35 -29.69
C SER A 3 -10.41 62.99 -31.14
N SER A 4 -9.13 63.02 -31.52
CA SER A 4 -8.73 62.67 -32.90
C SER A 4 -7.35 62.05 -33.08
N ARG A 5 -6.65 61.61 -32.01
CA ARG A 5 -5.28 61.08 -32.15
C ARG A 5 -5.11 59.56 -32.03
N GLU A 6 -6.15 58.80 -31.69
CA GLU A 6 -5.99 57.34 -31.47
C GLU A 6 -6.36 56.45 -32.67
N PHE A 7 -6.94 57.00 -33.75
CA PHE A 7 -7.31 56.19 -34.92
C PHE A 7 -6.23 56.06 -36.00
N ASN A 8 -5.08 56.74 -35.87
CA ASN A 8 -4.03 56.76 -36.91
C ASN A 8 -2.79 55.91 -36.61
N PHE A 9 -2.64 55.35 -35.40
CA PHE A 9 -1.47 54.52 -35.09
C PHE A 9 -1.49 53.17 -35.82
N ASN A 10 -2.67 52.56 -36.00
CA ASN A 10 -2.79 51.30 -36.74
C ASN A 10 -2.59 51.48 -38.25
N ALA A 11 -3.16 52.52 -38.85
CA ALA A 11 -3.00 52.76 -40.30
C ALA A 11 -1.55 53.07 -40.69
N ALA A 12 -0.86 53.93 -39.92
CA ALA A 12 0.53 54.27 -40.16
C ALA A 12 1.47 53.07 -39.92
N PHE A 13 1.19 52.24 -38.91
CA PHE A 13 1.95 51.02 -38.63
C PHE A 13 1.76 49.95 -39.71
N LEU A 14 0.53 49.76 -40.19
CA LEU A 14 0.21 48.84 -41.29
C LEU A 14 0.85 49.29 -42.62
N GLU A 15 0.89 50.59 -42.86
CA GLU A 15 1.56 51.15 -44.04
C GLU A 15 3.09 51.04 -43.94
N PHE A 16 3.66 51.23 -42.75
CA PHE A 16 5.08 51.00 -42.49
C PHE A 16 5.48 49.53 -42.70
N SER A 17 4.70 48.58 -42.17
CA SER A 17 4.92 47.14 -42.37
C SER A 17 4.75 46.71 -43.83
N ARG A 18 3.76 47.28 -44.55
CA ARG A 18 3.60 47.13 -46.00
C ARG A 18 4.86 47.58 -46.74
N ASN A 19 5.33 48.79 -46.45
CA ASN A 19 6.50 49.37 -47.13
C ASN A 19 7.79 48.61 -46.82
N LYS A 20 7.94 48.10 -45.59
CA LYS A 20 9.07 47.24 -45.21
C LYS A 20 9.07 45.92 -45.98
N PHE A 21 7.91 45.31 -46.18
CA PHE A 21 7.77 44.09 -46.97
C PHE A 21 8.00 44.33 -48.47
N VAL A 22 7.48 45.43 -49.02
CA VAL A 22 7.73 45.78 -50.44
C VAL A 22 9.20 46.09 -50.70
N ALA A 23 9.91 46.66 -49.72
CA ALA A 23 11.35 46.93 -49.81
C ALA A 23 12.22 45.68 -49.67
N SER A 24 11.78 44.68 -48.89
CA SER A 24 12.47 43.40 -48.73
C SER A 24 11.43 42.27 -48.53
N PRO A 25 10.89 41.73 -49.64
CA PRO A 25 9.88 40.69 -49.58
C PRO A 25 10.52 39.38 -49.11
N SER A 26 10.06 38.85 -47.97
CA SER A 26 10.52 37.58 -47.42
C SER A 26 9.37 36.76 -46.82
N VAL A 27 9.49 35.44 -46.91
CA VAL A 27 8.46 34.50 -46.43
C VAL A 27 8.23 34.65 -44.93
N GLU A 28 9.30 34.79 -44.17
CA GLU A 28 9.25 34.92 -42.70
C GLU A 28 8.43 36.15 -42.27
N VAL A 29 8.56 37.25 -43.02
CA VAL A 29 7.78 38.47 -42.75
C VAL A 29 6.32 38.25 -43.12
N LEU A 30 6.02 37.59 -44.25
CA LEU A 30 4.65 37.27 -44.65
C LEU A 30 3.95 36.30 -43.67
N ASP A 31 4.70 35.37 -43.08
CA ASP A 31 4.20 34.41 -42.09
C ASP A 31 3.79 35.09 -40.78
N SER A 32 4.54 36.11 -40.38
CA SER A 32 4.26 36.91 -39.19
C SER A 32 3.04 37.85 -39.33
N PHE A 33 2.58 38.10 -40.56
CA PHE A 33 1.51 39.06 -40.83
C PHE A 33 0.12 38.56 -40.43
N LYS A 34 -0.72 39.49 -39.98
CA LYS A 34 -2.15 39.27 -39.72
C LYS A 34 -2.93 39.29 -41.04
N LYS A 35 -4.16 38.73 -41.04
CA LYS A 35 -5.02 38.66 -42.24
C LYS A 35 -5.20 40.03 -42.92
N SER A 36 -5.36 41.10 -42.14
CA SER A 36 -5.49 42.47 -42.64
C SER A 36 -4.24 43.00 -43.36
N GLU A 37 -3.05 42.61 -42.91
CA GLU A 37 -1.76 42.99 -43.50
C GLU A 37 -1.52 42.23 -44.81
N ILE A 38 -1.81 40.93 -44.84
CA ILE A 38 -1.72 40.10 -46.06
C ILE A 38 -2.67 40.63 -47.14
N VAL A 39 -3.88 41.02 -46.77
CA VAL A 39 -4.85 41.67 -47.67
C VAL A 39 -4.32 42.99 -48.22
N LEU A 40 -3.59 43.78 -47.42
CA LEU A 40 -3.01 45.05 -47.85
C LEU A 40 -1.87 44.82 -48.85
N VAL A 41 -1.02 43.80 -48.62
CA VAL A 41 0.01 43.36 -49.55
C VAL A 41 -0.62 42.89 -50.86
N ALA A 42 -1.65 42.04 -50.80
CA ALA A 42 -2.36 41.57 -51.99
C ALA A 42 -2.95 42.71 -52.82
N LYS A 43 -3.53 43.73 -52.17
CA LYS A 43 -4.03 44.95 -52.85
C LYS A 43 -2.92 45.78 -53.49
N HIS A 44 -1.76 45.89 -52.84
CA HIS A 44 -0.63 46.64 -53.38
C HIS A 44 -0.09 46.03 -54.69
N TYR A 45 0.02 44.70 -54.73
CA TYR A 45 0.43 43.96 -55.93
C TYR A 45 -0.72 43.75 -56.93
N GLY A 46 -1.93 44.27 -56.67
CA GLY A 46 -3.07 44.14 -57.57
C GLY A 46 -3.63 42.71 -57.71
N ILE A 47 -3.34 41.84 -56.75
CA ILE A 47 -3.73 40.43 -56.78
C ILE A 47 -5.25 40.34 -56.54
N LYS A 48 -5.94 39.59 -57.39
CA LYS A 48 -7.38 39.33 -57.25
C LYS A 48 -7.61 38.23 -56.23
N PHE A 49 -8.26 38.56 -55.11
CA PHE A 49 -8.66 37.58 -54.08
C PHE A 49 -10.10 37.85 -53.63
N GLN A 50 -10.77 36.83 -53.09
CA GLN A 50 -12.09 37.00 -52.47
C GLN A 50 -11.93 37.40 -50.99
N PRO A 51 -12.59 38.48 -50.51
CA PRO A 51 -12.45 38.94 -49.12
C PRO A 51 -12.85 37.92 -48.03
N LEU A 52 -13.69 36.94 -48.39
CA LEU A 52 -14.14 35.87 -47.49
C LEU A 52 -13.12 34.72 -47.35
N MET A 53 -12.09 34.67 -48.21
CA MET A 53 -11.08 33.61 -48.18
C MET A 53 -10.32 33.58 -46.85
N ARG A 54 -9.83 32.39 -46.48
CA ARG A 54 -9.03 32.17 -45.26
C ARG A 54 -7.68 32.85 -45.38
N LYS A 55 -7.04 33.14 -44.24
CA LYS A 55 -5.71 33.80 -44.19
C LYS A 55 -4.71 33.08 -45.08
N ASP A 56 -4.69 31.74 -45.01
CA ASP A 56 -3.73 30.89 -45.72
C ASP A 56 -3.99 30.83 -47.22
N GLU A 57 -5.25 30.94 -47.65
CA GLU A 57 -5.65 31.00 -49.07
C GLU A 57 -5.18 32.31 -49.70
N ILE A 58 -5.42 33.45 -49.04
CA ILE A 58 -4.96 34.76 -49.52
C ILE A 58 -3.43 34.81 -49.51
N LYS A 59 -2.79 34.26 -48.48
CA LYS A 59 -1.33 34.13 -48.39
C LYS A 59 -0.77 33.32 -49.55
N ARG A 60 -1.42 32.22 -49.94
CA ARG A 60 -1.01 31.38 -51.08
C ARG A 60 -1.06 32.16 -52.39
N TYR A 61 -2.13 32.91 -52.66
CA TYR A 61 -2.19 33.77 -53.86
C TYR A 61 -1.09 34.84 -53.89
N VAL A 62 -0.78 35.41 -52.72
CA VAL A 62 0.35 36.36 -52.59
C VAL A 62 1.68 35.67 -52.87
N LEU A 63 1.91 34.48 -52.31
CA LEU A 63 3.14 33.72 -52.55
C LEU A 63 3.29 33.28 -54.01
N GLU A 64 2.21 32.83 -54.65
CA GLU A 64 2.19 32.44 -56.06
C GLU A 64 2.59 33.63 -56.95
N TYR A 65 1.97 34.79 -56.75
CA TYR A 65 2.33 36.01 -57.49
C TYR A 65 3.78 36.45 -57.24
N LEU A 66 4.25 36.39 -55.99
CA LEU A 66 5.63 36.79 -55.66
C LEU A 66 6.68 35.82 -56.25
N VAL A 67 6.33 34.55 -56.45
CA VAL A 67 7.19 33.59 -57.15
C VAL A 67 7.15 33.81 -58.66
N ASP A 68 5.97 34.07 -59.23
CA ASP A 68 5.81 34.35 -60.66
C ASP A 68 6.56 35.61 -61.10
N GLU A 69 6.53 36.67 -60.28
CA GLU A 69 7.31 37.90 -60.50
C GLU A 69 8.81 37.75 -60.16
N SER A 70 9.28 36.54 -59.84
CA SER A 70 10.66 36.23 -59.44
C SER A 70 11.17 37.03 -58.23
N ILE A 71 10.25 37.52 -57.39
CA ILE A 71 10.54 38.28 -56.17
C ILE A 71 10.98 37.34 -55.05
N LEU A 72 10.41 36.12 -55.00
CA LEU A 72 10.78 35.06 -54.08
C LEU A 72 11.18 33.79 -54.84
N PRO A 73 12.11 32.97 -54.31
CA PRO A 73 12.48 31.70 -54.93
C PRO A 73 11.33 30.68 -54.86
N SER A 74 11.21 29.83 -55.87
CA SER A 74 10.14 28.81 -56.00
C SER A 74 10.12 27.77 -54.87
N THR A 75 11.23 27.62 -54.14
CA THR A 75 11.37 26.73 -52.96
C THR A 75 10.40 27.07 -51.81
N VAL A 76 9.86 28.29 -51.81
CA VAL A 76 8.90 28.77 -50.82
C VAL A 76 7.53 28.13 -50.97
N LEU A 77 7.10 27.83 -52.19
CA LEU A 77 5.81 27.16 -52.42
C LEU A 77 5.88 25.69 -51.99
N GLU A 78 7.03 25.03 -52.18
CA GLU A 78 7.24 23.64 -51.77
C GLU A 78 7.20 23.47 -50.24
N THR A 79 7.75 24.42 -49.49
CA THR A 79 7.77 24.39 -48.02
C THR A 79 6.41 24.72 -47.39
N ALA A 80 5.56 25.51 -48.06
CA ALA A 80 4.21 25.80 -47.59
C ALA A 80 3.22 24.62 -47.73
N ILE A 81 3.54 23.63 -48.58
CA ILE A 81 2.70 22.45 -48.85
C ILE A 81 2.92 21.33 -47.81
N THR A 82 4.05 21.32 -47.10
CA THR A 82 4.49 20.16 -46.27
C THR A 82 3.93 20.12 -44.85
N VAL A 83 3.12 21.08 -44.42
CA VAL A 83 2.42 20.98 -43.13
C VAL A 83 0.90 21.00 -43.33
N PRO A 84 0.29 19.86 -43.70
CA PRO A 84 -1.14 19.71 -43.66
C PRO A 84 -1.59 19.73 -42.19
N THR A 85 -2.48 20.67 -41.87
CA THR A 85 -3.19 20.76 -40.59
C THR A 85 -3.91 19.46 -40.19
N ASP A 86 -4.13 18.52 -41.11
CA ASP A 86 -4.69 17.19 -40.82
C ASP A 86 -3.79 16.30 -39.96
N ASN A 87 -2.46 16.41 -40.09
CA ASN A 87 -1.53 15.60 -39.30
C ASN A 87 -1.61 15.92 -37.80
N THR A 88 -2.09 17.12 -37.43
CA THR A 88 -2.20 17.51 -36.01
C THR A 88 -3.27 16.73 -35.25
N PHE A 89 -4.37 16.34 -35.92
CA PHE A 89 -5.43 15.56 -35.30
C PHE A 89 -5.04 14.09 -35.15
N GLU A 90 -4.39 13.51 -36.16
CA GLU A 90 -3.88 12.13 -36.09
C GLU A 90 -2.75 11.98 -35.07
N LEU A 91 -1.81 12.94 -34.99
CA LEU A 91 -0.79 12.96 -33.93
C LEU A 91 -1.43 12.99 -32.54
N LYS A 92 -2.44 13.86 -32.34
CA LYS A 92 -3.12 14.00 -31.04
C LYS A 92 -3.92 12.76 -30.67
N ARG A 93 -4.51 12.07 -31.66
CA ARG A 93 -5.20 10.80 -31.47
C ARG A 93 -4.23 9.69 -31.07
N LEU A 94 -3.09 9.59 -31.77
CA LEU A 94 -2.05 8.61 -31.49
C LEU A 94 -1.43 8.84 -30.10
N GLU A 95 -1.19 10.10 -29.72
CA GLU A 95 -0.67 10.47 -28.41
C GLU A 95 -1.65 10.10 -27.29
N MET A 96 -2.96 10.29 -27.50
CA MET A 96 -3.99 9.89 -26.55
C MET A 96 -4.08 8.36 -26.40
N GLU A 97 -3.92 7.61 -27.48
CA GLU A 97 -3.90 6.15 -27.48
C GLU A 97 -2.68 5.61 -26.74
N MET A 98 -1.50 6.17 -27.02
CA MET A 98 -0.27 5.81 -26.34
C MET A 98 -0.33 6.12 -24.84
N ASN A 99 -0.93 7.27 -24.46
CA ASN A 99 -1.13 7.65 -23.06
C ASN A 99 -2.17 6.76 -22.34
N LYS A 100 -3.16 6.23 -23.07
CA LYS A 100 -4.09 5.24 -22.52
C LYS A 100 -3.40 3.91 -22.27
N GLU A 101 -2.56 3.48 -23.21
CA GLU A 101 -1.81 2.23 -23.10
C GLU A 101 -0.78 2.26 -21.97
N THR A 102 -0.05 3.37 -21.79
CA THR A 102 0.86 3.53 -20.66
C THR A 102 0.13 3.44 -19.32
N ARG A 103 -1.01 4.12 -19.17
CA ARG A 103 -1.83 4.06 -17.94
C ARG A 103 -2.36 2.66 -17.65
N LEU A 104 -2.79 1.91 -18.68
CA LEU A 104 -3.23 0.54 -18.51
C LEU A 104 -2.08 -0.37 -18.05
N LYS A 105 -0.90 -0.21 -18.66
CA LYS A 105 0.28 -0.99 -18.31
C LYS A 105 0.82 -0.67 -16.91
N GLU A 106 0.68 0.58 -16.45
CA GLU A 106 0.99 0.96 -15.07
C GLU A 106 0.02 0.32 -14.08
N MET A 107 -1.28 0.40 -14.34
CA MET A 107 -2.31 -0.21 -13.49
C MET A 107 -2.15 -1.74 -13.39
N GLU A 108 -1.74 -2.41 -14.48
CA GLU A 108 -1.47 -3.84 -14.45
C GLU A 108 -0.26 -4.18 -13.58
N ARG A 109 0.84 -3.43 -13.71
CA ARG A 109 2.02 -3.61 -12.85
C ARG A 109 1.73 -3.32 -11.38
N GLU A 110 0.88 -2.33 -11.08
CA GLU A 110 0.47 -2.05 -9.70
C GLU A 110 -0.35 -3.21 -9.13
N ARG A 111 -1.28 -3.77 -9.90
CA ARG A 111 -2.05 -4.94 -9.49
C ARG A 111 -1.18 -6.18 -9.29
N GLU A 112 -0.16 -6.36 -10.12
CA GLU A 112 0.79 -7.47 -9.99
C GLU A 112 1.62 -7.32 -8.71
N LYS A 113 2.19 -6.12 -8.48
CA LYS A 113 2.90 -5.81 -7.22
C LYS A 113 2.00 -5.98 -5.99
N GLU A 114 0.75 -5.51 -6.04
CA GLU A 114 -0.18 -5.66 -4.93
C GLU A 114 -0.48 -7.14 -4.64
N LYS A 115 -0.59 -7.98 -5.68
CA LYS A 115 -0.74 -9.42 -5.51
C LYS A 115 0.52 -10.05 -4.91
N GLU A 116 1.69 -9.73 -5.43
CA GLU A 116 2.97 -10.22 -4.90
C GLU A 116 3.18 -9.80 -3.44
N GLU A 117 2.86 -8.55 -3.08
CA GLU A 117 2.92 -8.05 -1.71
C GLU A 117 1.94 -8.79 -0.80
N ARG A 118 0.69 -9.01 -1.24
CA ARG A 118 -0.29 -9.80 -0.48
C ARG A 118 0.15 -11.25 -0.31
N GLU A 119 0.72 -11.87 -1.34
CA GLU A 119 1.24 -13.24 -1.26
C GLU A 119 2.43 -13.33 -0.30
N MET A 120 3.38 -12.38 -0.39
CA MET A 120 4.49 -12.29 0.56
C MET A 120 4.00 -12.08 1.99
N GLN A 121 2.97 -11.27 2.19
CA GLN A 121 2.41 -11.02 3.52
C GLN A 121 1.72 -12.26 4.09
N MET A 122 0.92 -12.96 3.29
CA MET A 122 0.31 -14.23 3.70
C MET A 122 1.36 -15.29 4.01
N GLN A 123 2.45 -15.36 3.24
CA GLN A 123 3.54 -16.30 3.49
C GLN A 123 4.25 -15.99 4.81
N LYS A 124 4.57 -14.72 5.08
CA LYS A 124 5.15 -14.30 6.36
C LYS A 124 4.23 -14.59 7.54
N GLU A 125 2.95 -14.30 7.43
CA GLU A 125 1.97 -14.58 8.49
C GLU A 125 1.88 -16.08 8.77
N LYS A 126 1.90 -16.91 7.72
CA LYS A 126 1.91 -18.37 7.85
C LYS A 126 3.17 -18.88 8.54
N GLU A 127 4.34 -18.38 8.13
CA GLU A 127 5.63 -18.74 8.74
C GLU A 127 5.70 -18.29 10.21
N GLU A 128 5.23 -17.08 10.53
CA GLU A 128 5.17 -16.57 11.91
C GLU A 128 4.25 -17.43 12.78
N ARG A 129 3.08 -17.79 12.25
CA ARG A 129 2.13 -18.66 12.95
C ARG A 129 2.69 -20.06 13.17
N GLU A 130 3.42 -20.61 12.20
CA GLU A 130 4.10 -21.89 12.32
C GLU A 130 5.22 -21.84 13.37
N MET A 131 6.04 -20.78 13.36
CA MET A 131 7.06 -20.56 14.39
C MET A 131 6.44 -20.40 15.77
N GLN A 132 5.31 -19.69 15.89
CA GLN A 132 4.62 -19.52 17.16
C GLN A 132 4.08 -20.86 17.68
N MET A 133 3.52 -21.71 16.81
CA MET A 133 3.08 -23.05 17.21
C MET A 133 4.27 -23.93 17.63
N GLN A 134 5.35 -23.97 16.86
CA GLN A 134 6.55 -24.73 17.23
C GLN A 134 7.17 -24.26 18.55
N SER A 135 7.20 -22.94 18.78
CA SER A 135 7.69 -22.38 20.04
C SER A 135 6.80 -22.80 21.21
N GLY A 136 5.48 -22.74 21.05
CA GLY A 136 4.52 -23.15 22.08
C GLY A 136 4.59 -24.66 22.38
N GLU A 137 4.69 -25.51 21.35
CA GLU A 137 4.86 -26.95 21.53
C GLU A 137 6.17 -27.29 22.25
N ARG A 138 7.26 -26.59 21.91
CA ARG A 138 8.55 -26.76 22.56
C ARG A 138 8.50 -26.36 24.03
N GLU A 139 7.90 -25.21 24.34
CA GLU A 139 7.73 -24.75 25.73
C GLU A 139 6.87 -25.73 26.54
N GLU A 140 5.77 -26.23 25.95
CA GLU A 140 4.93 -27.21 26.64
C GLU A 140 5.68 -28.53 26.89
N ARG A 141 6.47 -28.99 25.92
CA ARG A 141 7.32 -30.17 26.09
C ARG A 141 8.33 -29.96 27.20
N GLU A 142 9.03 -28.83 27.23
CA GLU A 142 10.00 -28.50 28.28
C GLU A 142 9.32 -28.45 29.66
N ARG A 143 8.12 -27.87 29.76
CA ARG A 143 7.33 -27.86 31.01
C ARG A 143 6.89 -29.25 31.46
N ARG A 144 6.54 -30.14 30.53
CA ARG A 144 6.19 -31.54 30.83
C ARG A 144 7.42 -32.32 31.31
N GLU A 145 8.56 -32.14 30.66
CA GLU A 145 9.83 -32.76 31.04
C GLU A 145 10.31 -32.24 32.41
N GLU A 146 10.18 -30.95 32.69
CA GLU A 146 10.49 -30.38 34.00
C GLU A 146 9.63 -30.98 35.11
N LYS A 147 8.30 -31.04 34.92
CA LYS A 147 7.39 -31.70 35.86
C LYS A 147 7.71 -33.18 36.05
N ALA A 148 8.13 -33.87 34.98
CA ALA A 148 8.55 -35.27 35.07
C ALA A 148 9.82 -35.41 35.91
N ARG A 149 10.82 -34.53 35.72
CA ARG A 149 12.04 -34.51 36.54
C ARG A 149 11.76 -34.17 38.00
N GLU A 150 10.87 -33.21 38.26
CA GLU A 150 10.45 -32.87 39.62
C GLU A 150 9.74 -34.06 40.28
N HIS A 151 8.83 -34.73 39.55
CA HIS A 151 8.14 -35.91 40.03
C HIS A 151 9.11 -37.07 40.32
N GLU A 152 10.06 -37.31 39.41
CA GLU A 152 11.12 -38.30 39.58
C GLU A 152 11.98 -38.00 40.82
N PHE A 153 12.40 -36.75 40.98
CA PHE A 153 13.19 -36.31 42.13
C PHE A 153 12.41 -36.48 43.44
N ARG A 154 11.13 -36.12 43.47
CA ARG A 154 10.24 -36.33 44.61
C ARG A 154 10.08 -37.81 44.95
N LEU A 155 9.92 -38.67 43.94
CA LEU A 155 9.83 -40.11 44.15
C LEU A 155 11.13 -40.68 44.73
N LYS A 156 12.28 -40.23 44.23
CA LYS A 156 13.60 -40.63 44.73
C LYS A 156 13.87 -40.14 46.16
N GLN A 157 13.37 -38.97 46.54
CA GLN A 157 13.40 -38.51 47.94
C GLN A 157 12.57 -39.41 48.85
N LEU A 158 11.36 -39.79 48.42
CA LEU A 158 10.52 -40.73 49.16
C LEU A 158 11.20 -42.10 49.25
N GLU A 159 11.80 -42.60 48.17
CA GLU A 159 12.55 -43.85 48.17
C GLU A 159 13.77 -43.80 49.11
N LEU A 160 14.55 -42.72 49.09
CA LEU A 160 15.66 -42.52 50.03
C LEU A 160 15.19 -42.35 51.48
N GLY A 161 14.01 -41.75 51.70
CA GLY A 161 13.35 -41.70 52.99
C GLY A 161 12.88 -43.08 53.47
N VAL A 162 12.47 -43.94 52.54
CA VAL A 162 12.14 -45.36 52.79
C VAL A 162 13.39 -46.21 53.00
N ILE A 163 14.54 -45.87 52.41
CA ILE A 163 15.82 -46.57 52.63
C ILE A 163 16.53 -46.09 53.91
N LYS A 164 16.33 -44.84 54.34
CA LYS A 164 16.74 -44.36 55.67
C LYS A 164 15.72 -44.67 56.78
N GLY A 165 14.61 -45.32 56.42
CA GLY A 165 13.49 -45.58 57.32
C GLY A 165 12.63 -46.74 56.83
N SER A 166 13.21 -47.93 56.71
CA SER A 166 12.47 -49.19 56.67
C SER A 166 12.37 -49.78 58.07
N ASP A 167 11.64 -49.08 58.93
CA ASP A 167 10.57 -49.71 59.70
C ASP A 167 9.27 -49.07 59.21
N PRO A 168 8.22 -49.83 58.86
CA PRO A 168 7.00 -49.27 58.32
C PRO A 168 6.23 -48.56 59.45
N LYS A 169 6.48 -47.26 59.62
CA LYS A 169 5.65 -46.40 60.47
C LYS A 169 4.92 -45.40 59.58
N ILE A 170 3.68 -45.78 59.29
CA ILE A 170 2.59 -44.88 58.90
C ILE A 170 2.66 -43.65 59.81
N GLY A 171 2.70 -42.47 59.20
CA GLY A 171 3.06 -41.23 59.89
C GLY A 171 2.12 -40.86 61.04
N LEU A 172 2.71 -40.33 62.12
CA LEU A 172 2.32 -39.04 62.65
C LEU A 172 3.43 -38.48 63.54
N ASP A 173 3.87 -37.29 63.20
CA ASP A 173 4.77 -36.44 63.97
C ASP A 173 4.06 -35.99 65.27
N THR A 174 4.24 -36.74 66.35
CA THR A 174 4.21 -36.27 67.75
C THR A 174 5.01 -37.27 68.59
N GLY A 175 5.92 -36.79 69.45
CA GLY A 175 6.81 -37.60 70.29
C GLY A 175 6.14 -38.37 71.43
N VAL A 176 5.03 -39.08 71.17
CA VAL A 176 4.39 -40.00 72.12
C VAL A 176 3.99 -41.26 71.36
N PHE A 177 4.76 -42.33 71.56
CA PHE A 177 4.41 -43.65 71.04
C PHE A 177 3.16 -44.15 71.79
N PHE A 178 1.99 -44.14 71.14
CA PHE A 178 0.76 -44.68 71.73
C PHE A 178 0.82 -46.21 71.72
N ASP A 179 1.22 -46.79 72.85
CA ASP A 179 1.29 -48.23 73.03
C ASP A 179 -0.10 -48.79 73.37
N VAL A 180 -0.76 -49.38 72.36
CA VAL A 180 -2.09 -49.97 72.47
C VAL A 180 -2.12 -51.07 73.54
N SER A 181 -1.03 -51.81 73.72
CA SER A 181 -0.94 -52.90 74.71
C SER A 181 -1.03 -52.38 76.14
N LYS A 182 -0.55 -51.16 76.40
CA LYS A 182 -0.65 -50.51 77.71
C LYS A 182 -2.05 -49.98 77.99
N HIS A 183 -2.81 -49.65 76.95
CA HIS A 183 -4.13 -49.03 77.09
C HIS A 183 -5.29 -50.02 76.96
N VAL A 184 -5.04 -51.26 76.50
CA VAL A 184 -6.08 -52.30 76.37
C VAL A 184 -6.74 -52.67 77.71
N ASN A 185 -6.04 -52.49 78.83
CA ASN A 185 -6.56 -52.74 80.17
C ASN A 185 -7.64 -51.74 80.62
N PHE A 186 -7.76 -50.60 79.95
CA PHE A 186 -8.81 -49.62 80.24
C PHE A 186 -10.13 -49.95 79.57
N VAL A 187 -10.15 -50.91 78.63
CA VAL A 187 -11.40 -51.41 78.06
C VAL A 187 -12.03 -52.35 79.08
N PRO A 188 -13.26 -52.09 79.56
CA PRO A 188 -13.97 -53.00 80.45
C PRO A 188 -14.01 -54.40 79.85
N LYS A 189 -14.00 -55.47 80.64
CA LYS A 189 -14.16 -56.81 80.07
C LYS A 189 -15.60 -57.00 79.61
N PHE A 190 -15.80 -57.40 78.37
CA PHE A 190 -17.13 -57.68 77.84
C PHE A 190 -17.73 -58.92 78.53
N GLN A 191 -18.98 -58.81 78.97
CA GLN A 191 -19.76 -59.90 79.52
C GLN A 191 -21.09 -59.97 78.77
N GLU A 192 -21.38 -61.12 78.16
CA GLU A 192 -22.55 -61.31 77.29
C GLU A 192 -23.88 -61.22 78.07
N ASP A 193 -23.85 -61.52 79.36
CA ASP A 193 -25.02 -61.46 80.26
C ASP A 193 -25.46 -60.02 80.59
N ASN A 194 -24.61 -59.00 80.35
CA ASN A 194 -24.92 -57.62 80.74
C ASN A 194 -24.27 -56.60 79.80
N VAL A 195 -24.67 -56.67 78.54
CA VAL A 195 -24.16 -55.87 77.42
C VAL A 195 -24.30 -54.37 77.67
N GLU A 196 -25.43 -53.91 78.20
CA GLU A 196 -25.72 -52.48 78.43
C GLU A 196 -24.72 -51.84 79.41
N LYS A 197 -24.28 -52.57 80.45
CA LYS A 197 -23.32 -52.05 81.43
C LYS A 197 -21.93 -51.81 80.83
N PHE A 198 -21.53 -52.65 79.88
CA PHE A 198 -20.27 -52.48 79.14
C PHE A 198 -20.33 -51.20 78.29
N PHE A 199 -21.42 -51.00 77.54
CA PHE A 199 -21.60 -49.81 76.71
C PHE A 199 -21.61 -48.53 77.55
N ASN A 200 -22.34 -48.51 78.67
CA ASN A 200 -22.35 -47.36 79.58
C ASN A 200 -20.95 -47.04 80.15
N HIS A 201 -20.14 -48.04 80.47
CA HIS A 201 -18.75 -47.80 80.89
C HIS A 201 -17.88 -47.27 79.75
N PHE A 202 -18.06 -47.79 78.55
CA PHE A 202 -17.31 -47.38 77.37
C PHE A 202 -17.65 -45.94 76.96
N GLU A 203 -18.93 -45.56 76.96
CA GLU A 203 -19.35 -44.17 76.73
C GLU A 203 -18.74 -43.22 77.75
N LYS A 204 -18.76 -43.59 79.03
CA LYS A 204 -18.17 -42.78 80.10
C LYS A 204 -16.65 -42.61 79.95
N LEU A 205 -15.94 -43.64 79.49
CA LEU A 205 -14.52 -43.54 79.17
C LEU A 205 -14.26 -42.63 77.97
N GLY A 206 -15.12 -42.67 76.95
CA GLY A 206 -15.06 -41.76 75.80
C GLY A 206 -15.29 -40.30 76.17
N GLU A 207 -16.19 -40.01 77.11
CA GLU A 207 -16.42 -38.65 77.61
C GLU A 207 -15.25 -38.11 78.45
N GLN A 208 -14.53 -38.98 79.18
CA GLN A 208 -13.39 -38.57 80.00
C GLN A 208 -12.12 -38.25 79.19
N LEU A 209 -12.07 -38.63 77.91
CA LEU A 209 -10.93 -38.43 77.01
C LEU A 209 -11.12 -37.22 76.05
N LYS A 210 -12.14 -36.39 76.28
CA LYS A 210 -12.47 -35.20 75.49
C LYS A 210 -11.70 -33.95 75.94
#